data_AF-A0A7G5ZEX4-F1
#
_entry.id   AF-A0A7G5ZEX4-F1
#
_cell.length_a   1.000
_cell.length_b   1.000
_cell.length_c   1.000
_cell.angle_alpha   90.00
_cell.angle_beta   90.00
_cell.angle_gamma   90.00
#
_symmetry.space_group_name_H-M   'P 1'
#
loop_
_entity.id
_entity.type
_entity.pdbx_description
1 polymer ?
#
loop_
_entity_poly.entity_id
_entity_poly.type
_entity_poly.pdbx_seq_one_letter_code
_entity_poly.pdbx_strand_id
1 'polypeptide(L)'
;MIEFHRAALNEACRAFATCVYPGAMQPSNDIVETFAHKLEEIALGHVDFVVSLGRDPNLVTRAVDYLREAHGLPGRGIDLTWFGQMLDCLVELAVPGTSYSGDALLFLSDVREGIELAIEDAQASE
;
A
#
# COMPACT_ATOMS: atom_id res chain seq x y z
N MET A 1 -15.95 1.69 -16.62
CA MET A 1 -14.85 2.34 -15.89
C MET A 1 -15.04 1.96 -14.43
N ILE A 2 -14.02 1.40 -13.78
CA ILE A 2 -14.12 1.07 -12.35
C ILE A 2 -14.09 2.39 -11.58
N GLU A 3 -15.05 2.58 -10.67
CA GLU A 3 -15.14 3.78 -9.85
C GLU A 3 -14.02 3.79 -8.80
N PHE A 4 -13.30 4.90 -8.67
CA PHE A 4 -12.28 5.08 -7.64
C PHE A 4 -12.89 5.70 -6.38
N HIS A 5 -12.73 5.04 -5.24
CA HIS A 5 -13.28 5.48 -3.96
C HIS A 5 -12.27 6.32 -3.17
N ARG A 6 -12.15 7.61 -3.50
CA ARG A 6 -11.20 8.51 -2.83
C ARG A 6 -11.35 8.56 -1.31
N ALA A 7 -12.59 8.52 -0.80
CA ALA A 7 -12.86 8.49 0.64
C ALA A 7 -12.24 7.27 1.33
N ALA A 8 -12.23 6.11 0.66
CA ALA A 8 -11.62 4.90 1.21
C ALA A 8 -10.08 5.00 1.24
N LEU A 9 -9.47 5.62 0.21
CA LEU A 9 -8.03 5.90 0.23
C LEU A 9 -7.65 6.83 1.37
N ASN A 10 -8.41 7.90 1.58
CA ASN A 10 -8.18 8.84 2.67
C ASN A 10 -8.23 8.14 4.05
N GLU A 11 -9.23 7.27 4.27
CA GLU A 11 -9.34 6.50 5.51
C GLU A 11 -8.15 5.53 5.69
N ALA A 12 -7.72 4.84 4.63
CA ALA A 12 -6.54 3.95 4.68
C ALA A 12 -5.26 4.73 5.04
N CYS A 13 -5.04 5.90 4.43
CA CYS A 13 -3.91 6.77 4.74
C CYS A 13 -3.95 7.29 6.19
N ARG A 14 -5.14 7.60 6.70
CA ARG A 14 -5.34 8.02 8.09
C ARG A 14 -5.08 6.90 9.09
N ALA A 15 -5.55 5.69 8.78
CA ALA A 15 -5.28 4.49 9.57
C ALA A 15 -3.78 4.18 9.59
N PHE A 16 -3.10 4.29 8.45
CA PHE A 16 -1.65 4.13 8.36
C PHE A 16 -0.90 5.19 9.20
N ALA A 17 -1.25 6.46 9.05
CA ALA A 17 -0.65 7.57 9.79
C ALA A 17 -0.79 7.39 11.31
N THR A 18 -1.95 6.90 11.76
CA THR A 18 -2.21 6.57 13.17
C THR A 18 -1.34 5.41 13.64
N CYS A 19 -1.18 4.37 12.81
CA CYS A 19 -0.46 3.15 13.15
C CYS A 19 1.05 3.38 13.36
N VAL A 20 1.71 4.15 12.48
CA VAL A 20 3.16 4.33 12.51
C VAL A 20 3.63 5.41 13.49
N TYR A 21 2.70 6.13 14.11
CA TYR A 21 3.04 7.21 15.03
C TYR A 21 3.75 6.67 16.29
N PRO A 22 4.87 7.27 16.74
CA PRO A 22 5.59 6.83 17.94
C PRO A 22 4.76 7.00 19.23
N GLY A 23 4.85 6.02 20.12
CA GLY A 23 3.94 5.87 21.27
C GLY A 23 4.07 6.87 22.45
N ALA A 24 3.23 6.58 23.46
CA ALA A 24 2.93 7.21 24.76
C ALA A 24 1.94 8.40 24.76
N MET A 25 1.95 9.29 23.77
CA MET A 25 0.92 10.32 23.60
C MET A 25 0.14 10.05 22.32
N GLN A 26 -1.20 10.07 22.40
CA GLN A 26 -1.99 10.10 21.18
C GLN A 26 -1.57 11.34 20.37
N PRO A 27 -1.22 11.19 19.08
CA PRO A 27 -0.92 12.33 18.24
C PRO A 27 -2.12 13.28 18.25
N SER A 28 -1.87 14.59 18.14
CA SER A 28 -2.98 15.51 17.88
C SER A 28 -3.62 15.15 16.55
N ASN A 29 -4.93 15.35 16.46
CA ASN A 29 -5.67 15.06 15.24
C ASN A 29 -5.03 15.78 14.04
N ASP A 30 -4.62 17.03 14.21
CA ASP A 30 -3.97 17.83 13.16
C ASP A 30 -2.68 17.20 12.59
N ILE A 31 -1.88 16.53 13.43
CA ILE A 31 -0.65 15.87 12.97
C ILE A 31 -1.01 14.63 12.14
N VAL A 32 -1.97 13.83 12.60
CA VAL A 32 -2.46 12.65 11.87
C VAL A 32 -3.03 13.07 10.53
N GLU A 33 -3.92 14.08 10.50
CA GLU A 33 -4.54 14.56 9.27
C GLU A 33 -3.49 15.14 8.30
N THR A 34 -2.53 15.92 8.80
CA THR A 34 -1.45 16.46 7.95
C THR A 34 -0.61 15.35 7.34
N PHE A 35 -0.31 14.30 8.09
CA PHE A 35 0.47 13.19 7.58
C PHE A 35 -0.36 12.32 6.61
N ALA A 36 -1.60 12.01 6.95
CA ALA A 36 -2.54 11.28 6.11
C ALA A 36 -2.72 11.96 4.74
N HIS A 37 -2.85 13.29 4.72
CA HIS A 37 -2.90 14.07 3.47
C HIS A 37 -1.66 13.87 2.59
N LYS A 38 -0.45 13.90 3.18
CA LYS A 38 0.78 13.68 2.42
C LYS A 38 0.90 12.24 1.90
N LEU A 39 0.43 11.26 2.66
CA LEU A 39 0.36 9.86 2.21
C LEU A 39 -0.64 9.72 1.05
N GLU A 40 -1.80 10.37 1.14
CA GLU A 40 -2.82 10.38 0.10
C GLU A 40 -2.28 11.00 -1.20
N GLU A 41 -1.56 12.12 -1.13
CA GLU A 41 -0.93 12.76 -2.29
C GLU A 41 0.01 11.82 -3.04
N ILE A 42 0.84 11.06 -2.31
CA ILE A 42 1.73 10.04 -2.89
C ILE A 42 0.88 8.93 -3.52
N ALA A 43 -0.10 8.39 -2.80
CA ALA A 43 -0.93 7.30 -3.26
C ALA A 43 -1.75 7.65 -4.51
N LEU A 44 -2.26 8.88 -4.61
CA LEU A 44 -2.99 9.36 -5.78
C LEU A 44 -2.12 9.35 -7.06
N GLY A 45 -0.81 9.55 -6.95
CA GLY A 45 0.11 9.39 -8.08
C GLY A 45 0.07 7.99 -8.71
N HIS A 46 -0.19 6.95 -7.91
CA HIS A 46 -0.33 5.57 -8.40
C HIS A 46 -1.70 5.26 -8.98
N VAL A 47 -2.75 5.95 -8.52
CA VAL A 47 -4.12 5.74 -9.01
C VAL A 47 -4.19 6.00 -10.50
N ASP A 48 -3.62 7.12 -10.96
CA ASP A 48 -3.61 7.49 -12.37
C ASP A 48 -2.84 6.46 -13.22
N PHE A 49 -1.71 5.97 -12.72
CA PHE A 49 -0.93 4.91 -13.37
C PHE A 49 -1.74 3.62 -13.52
N VAL A 50 -2.39 3.16 -12.45
CA VAL A 50 -3.19 1.92 -12.44
C VAL A 50 -4.39 2.05 -13.40
N VAL A 51 -5.04 3.22 -13.45
CA VAL A 51 -6.11 3.51 -14.42
C VAL A 51 -5.59 3.49 -15.86
N SER A 52 -4.40 4.05 -16.11
CA SER A 52 -3.80 4.08 -17.45
C SER A 52 -3.56 2.68 -18.04
N LEU A 53 -3.34 1.69 -17.17
CA LEU A 53 -3.16 0.28 -17.52
C LEU A 53 -4.48 -0.51 -17.55
N GLY A 54 -5.62 0.15 -17.35
CA GLY A 54 -6.95 -0.45 -17.38
C GLY A 54 -7.26 -1.35 -16.18
N ARG A 55 -6.56 -1.14 -15.05
CA ARG A 55 -6.70 -1.94 -13.82
C ARG A 55 -7.56 -1.22 -12.77
N ASP A 56 -7.95 -1.95 -11.73
CA ASP A 56 -8.77 -1.42 -10.63
C ASP A 56 -7.98 -0.39 -9.80
N PRO A 57 -8.33 0.91 -9.81
CA PRO A 57 -7.63 1.94 -9.03
C PRO A 57 -7.72 1.72 -7.52
N ASN A 58 -8.74 1.02 -7.02
CA ASN A 58 -8.90 0.75 -5.59
C ASN A 58 -7.84 -0.25 -5.07
N LEU A 59 -7.04 -0.85 -5.97
CA LEU A 59 -5.82 -1.58 -5.61
C LEU A 59 -4.87 -0.74 -4.78
N VAL A 60 -4.75 0.56 -5.06
CA VAL A 60 -3.85 1.44 -4.30
C VAL A 60 -4.29 1.54 -2.84
N THR A 61 -5.60 1.67 -2.59
CA THR A 61 -6.16 1.64 -1.22
C THR A 61 -5.79 0.34 -0.50
N ARG A 62 -6.00 -0.81 -1.16
CA ARG A 62 -5.64 -2.12 -0.59
C ARG A 62 -4.14 -2.25 -0.32
N ALA A 63 -3.29 -1.66 -1.16
CA ALA A 63 -1.84 -1.65 -0.96
C ALA A 63 -1.46 -0.82 0.27
N VAL A 64 -2.10 0.33 0.51
CA VAL A 64 -1.89 1.13 1.74
C VAL A 64 -2.30 0.34 2.98
N ASP A 65 -3.44 -0.33 2.95
CA ASP A 65 -3.90 -1.19 4.05
C ASP A 65 -2.93 -2.36 4.30
N TYR A 66 -2.45 -3.00 3.24
CA TYR A 66 -1.43 -4.04 3.35
C TYR A 66 -0.13 -3.49 3.97
N LEU A 67 0.35 -2.32 3.56
CA LEU A 67 1.54 -1.70 4.14
C LEU A 67 1.35 -1.42 5.63
N ARG A 68 0.16 -0.98 6.05
CA ARG A 68 -0.17 -0.78 7.46
C ARG A 68 -0.06 -2.09 8.23
N GLU A 69 -0.61 -3.18 7.71
CA GLU A 69 -0.63 -4.47 8.42
C GLU A 69 0.73 -5.17 8.42
N ALA A 70 1.40 -5.22 7.28
CA ALA A 70 2.68 -5.91 7.13
C ALA A 70 3.87 -5.12 7.69
N HIS A 71 3.80 -3.78 7.66
CA HIS A 71 4.95 -2.90 7.90
C HIS A 71 4.66 -1.68 8.79
N GLY A 72 3.42 -1.51 9.26
CA GLY A 72 3.02 -0.47 10.20
C GLY A 72 3.53 -0.76 11.60
N LEU A 73 4.83 -0.55 11.80
CA LEU A 73 5.46 -0.69 13.11
C LEU A 73 5.36 0.63 13.88
N PRO A 74 4.83 0.63 15.12
CA PRO A 74 4.83 1.82 15.97
C PRO A 74 6.25 2.37 16.15
N GLY A 75 6.40 3.69 16.08
CA GLY A 75 7.69 4.33 16.31
C GLY A 75 8.63 4.39 15.10
N ARG A 76 8.20 3.87 13.93
CA ARG A 76 8.91 4.08 12.66
C ARG A 76 9.02 5.57 12.29
N GLY A 77 8.08 6.38 12.77
CA GLY A 77 8.04 7.81 12.52
C GLY A 77 7.42 8.15 11.15
N ILE A 78 7.44 9.45 10.84
CA ILE A 78 6.88 10.00 9.60
C ILE A 78 7.96 9.90 8.51
N ASP A 79 8.00 8.79 7.78
CA ASP A 79 8.90 8.58 6.64
C ASP A 79 8.11 8.42 5.34
N LEU A 80 7.88 9.55 4.67
CA LEU A 80 7.16 9.62 3.40
C LEU A 80 7.94 8.99 2.24
N THR A 81 9.28 9.04 2.29
CA THR A 81 10.13 8.47 1.24
C THR A 81 10.02 6.95 1.28
N TRP A 82 10.16 6.36 2.47
CA TRP A 82 9.98 4.92 2.63
C TRP A 82 8.57 4.47 2.23
N PHE A 83 7.54 5.19 2.65
CA PHE A 83 6.16 4.88 2.26
C PHE A 83 5.99 4.86 0.73
N GLY A 84 6.45 5.91 0.04
CA GLY A 84 6.38 5.98 -1.42
C GLY A 84 7.09 4.81 -2.09
N GLN A 85 8.35 4.55 -1.72
CA GLN A 85 9.14 3.45 -2.29
C GLN A 85 8.50 2.07 -2.10
N MET A 86 7.87 1.83 -0.95
CA MET A 86 7.17 0.57 -0.72
C MET A 86 5.87 0.47 -1.51
N LEU A 87 5.13 1.57 -1.62
CA LEU A 87 3.90 1.62 -2.40
C LEU A 87 4.20 1.43 -3.89
N ASP A 88 5.24 2.09 -4.43
CA ASP A 88 5.76 1.88 -5.78
C ASP A 88 5.98 0.39 -6.04
N CYS A 89 6.74 -0.27 -5.15
CA CYS A 89 7.09 -1.69 -5.29
C CYS A 89 5.85 -2.59 -5.31
N LEU A 90 4.88 -2.37 -4.40
CA LEU A 90 3.65 -3.15 -4.36
C LEU A 90 2.79 -2.92 -5.61
N VAL A 91 2.67 -1.68 -6.07
CA VAL A 91 1.90 -1.33 -7.26
C VAL A 91 2.54 -1.96 -8.50
N GLU A 92 3.87 -1.92 -8.64
CA GLU A 92 4.58 -2.56 -9.76
C GLU A 92 4.42 -4.09 -9.76
N LEU A 93 4.48 -4.74 -8.59
CA LEU A 93 4.27 -6.18 -8.49
C LEU A 93 2.84 -6.59 -8.83
N ALA A 94 1.85 -5.81 -8.37
CA ALA A 94 0.44 -6.14 -8.57
C ALA A 94 -0.10 -5.71 -9.96
N VAL A 95 0.51 -4.67 -10.54
CA VAL A 95 0.19 -4.12 -11.86
C VAL A 95 1.49 -3.85 -12.64
N PRO A 96 2.15 -4.89 -13.17
CA PRO A 96 3.35 -4.73 -13.98
C PRO A 96 3.10 -3.81 -15.19
N GLY A 97 3.84 -2.71 -15.26
CA GLY A 97 3.80 -1.77 -16.40
C GLY A 97 4.68 -2.20 -17.58
N THR A 98 5.52 -3.22 -17.40
CA THR A 98 6.51 -3.68 -18.38
C THR A 98 6.55 -5.20 -18.47
N SER A 99 6.94 -5.72 -19.63
CA SER A 99 7.22 -7.15 -19.80
C SER A 99 8.56 -7.52 -19.17
N TYR A 100 8.58 -8.58 -18.34
CA TYR A 100 9.79 -9.14 -17.75
C TYR A 100 10.24 -10.40 -18.51
N SER A 101 11.53 -10.71 -18.43
CA SER A 101 12.13 -11.92 -19.02
C SER A 101 13.27 -12.46 -18.16
N GLY A 102 13.59 -13.74 -18.30
CA GLY A 102 14.71 -14.37 -17.58
C GLY A 102 14.51 -14.38 -16.07
N ASP A 103 15.53 -13.99 -15.32
CA ASP A 103 15.56 -14.08 -13.85
C ASP A 103 14.41 -13.31 -13.18
N ALA A 104 13.95 -12.20 -13.77
CA ALA A 104 12.81 -11.46 -13.24
C ALA A 104 11.49 -12.28 -13.28
N LEU A 105 11.31 -13.16 -14.27
CA LEU A 105 10.15 -14.06 -14.31
C LEU A 105 10.24 -15.17 -13.26
N LEU A 106 11.47 -15.62 -12.94
CA LEU A 106 11.68 -16.59 -11.87
C LEU A 106 11.28 -15.96 -10.53
N PHE A 107 11.76 -14.74 -10.24
CA PHE A 107 11.37 -14.03 -9.03
C PHE A 107 9.86 -13.78 -8.93
N LEU A 108 9.19 -13.41 -10.03
CA LEU A 108 7.72 -13.28 -10.01
C LEU A 108 7.01 -14.60 -9.74
N SER A 109 7.62 -15.74 -10.09
CA SER A 109 7.10 -17.05 -9.75
C SER A 109 7.25 -17.34 -8.26
N ASP A 110 8.39 -16.98 -7.66
CA ASP A 110 8.62 -17.08 -6.21
C ASP A 110 7.64 -16.19 -5.43
N VAL A 111 7.41 -14.95 -5.90
CA VAL A 111 6.42 -14.04 -5.30
C VAL A 111 5.01 -14.62 -5.36
N ARG A 112 4.61 -15.19 -6.51
CA ARG A 112 3.30 -15.82 -6.66
C ARG A 112 3.13 -16.98 -5.67
N GLU A 113 4.12 -17.87 -5.58
CA GLU A 113 4.09 -19.01 -4.65
C GLU A 113 3.95 -18.54 -3.19
N GLY A 114 4.76 -17.56 -2.76
CA GLY A 114 4.68 -17.02 -1.41
C GLY A 114 3.32 -16.39 -1.08
N ILE A 115 2.70 -15.70 -2.05
CA ILE A 115 1.35 -15.12 -1.89
C ILE A 115 0.29 -16.22 -1.79
N GLU A 116 0.35 -17.24 -2.65
CA GLU A 116 -0.59 -18.37 -2.61
C GLU A 116 -0.56 -19.06 -1.25
N LEU A 117 0.64 -19.37 -0.73
CA LEU A 117 0.80 -19.97 0.60
C LEU A 117 0.29 -19.06 1.73
N ALA A 118 0.59 -17.76 1.69
CA ALA A 118 0.12 -16.83 2.72
C ALA A 118 -1.41 -16.73 2.76
N ILE A 119 -2.08 -16.83 1.61
CA ILE A 119 -3.55 -16.83 1.52
C ILE A 119 -4.11 -18.14 2.09
N GLU A 120 -3.51 -19.29 1.77
CA GLU A 120 -3.91 -20.60 2.31
C GLU A 120 -3.78 -20.63 3.84
N ASP A 121 -2.66 -20.15 4.38
CA ASP A 121 -2.43 -20.08 5.83
C ASP A 121 -3.44 -19.18 6.56
N ALA A 122 -3.79 -18.04 5.95
CA ALA A 122 -4.79 -17.12 6.51
C ALA A 122 -6.18 -17.78 6.56
N GLN A 123 -6.59 -18.46 5.49
CA GLN A 123 -7.88 -19.15 5.42
C GLN A 123 -7.97 -20.36 6.36
N ALA A 124 -6.84 -21.03 6.62
CA ALA A 124 -6.79 -22.13 7.56
C ALA A 124 -6.86 -21.68 9.05
N SER A 125 -6.65 -20.38 9.31
CA SER A 125 -6.63 -19.79 10.66
C SER A 125 -7.97 -19.17 11.07
N GLU A 126 -8.97 -19.13 10.19
CA GLU A 126 -10.35 -18.66 10.42
C GLU A 126 -11.31 -19.80 10.78
#